data_AF-A0A8J8SUZ6-F1
#
_entry.id   AF-A0A8J8SUZ6-F1
#
_cell.length_a   1.000
_cell.length_b   1.000
_cell.length_c   1.000
_cell.angle_alpha   90.00
_cell.angle_beta   90.00
_cell.angle_gamma   90.00
#
_symmetry.space_group_name_H-M   'P 1'
#
loop_
_entity.id
_entity.type
_entity.pdbx_description
1 polymer ?
#
loop_
_entity_poly.entity_id
_entity_poly.type
_entity_poly.pdbx_seq_one_letter_code
_entity_poly.pdbx_strand_id
1 'polypeptide(L)'
;MKTDFHILILTQEVRKQLEKTFGDEISVSLTEDKEERTVEIADDILTVFHENPEAKTLFDKMSYTHKKEYIRWINEAKKPETRENRKSKMIQMILEGKKGVQKFHQQSSL
;
A
#
# COMPACT_ATOMS: atom_id res chain seq x y z
N MET A 1 7.62 -18.20 -4.53
CA MET A 1 8.94 -18.65 -4.08
C MET A 1 9.19 -18.09 -2.69
N LYS A 2 9.32 -18.94 -1.66
CA LYS A 2 9.89 -18.54 -0.38
C LYS A 2 11.38 -18.87 -0.46
N THR A 3 12.23 -17.85 -0.46
CA THR A 3 13.67 -17.99 -0.33
C THR A 3 14.05 -17.51 1.07
N ASP A 4 15.06 -18.14 1.68
CA ASP A 4 15.55 -17.73 3.01
C ASP A 4 16.36 -16.42 2.96
N PHE A 5 16.61 -15.90 1.75
CA PHE A 5 17.35 -14.67 1.51
C PHE A 5 16.45 -13.55 0.98
N HIS A 6 16.73 -12.32 1.42
CA HIS A 6 16.21 -11.11 0.81
C HIS A 6 16.98 -10.82 -0.49
N ILE A 7 16.25 -10.49 -1.55
CA ILE A 7 16.83 -10.22 -2.88
C ILE A 7 16.71 -8.73 -3.15
N LEU A 8 17.83 -8.09 -3.49
CA LEU A 8 17.85 -6.74 -4.03
C LEU A 8 18.01 -6.82 -5.55
N ILE A 9 16.97 -6.43 -6.27
CA ILE A 9 16.95 -6.52 -7.74
C ILE A 9 17.63 -5.29 -8.32
N LEU A 10 18.64 -5.50 -9.17
CA LEU A 10 19.24 -4.44 -9.98
C LEU A 10 18.60 -4.42 -11.36
N THR A 11 18.06 -3.26 -11.74
CA THR A 11 17.47 -3.09 -13.06
C THR A 11 18.55 -3.13 -14.15
N GLN A 12 18.15 -3.44 -15.39
CA GLN A 12 19.07 -3.38 -16.53
C GLN A 12 19.66 -1.98 -16.72
N GLU A 13 18.88 -0.94 -16.42
CA GLU A 13 19.31 0.45 -16.49
C GLU A 13 20.46 0.74 -15.52
N VAL A 14 20.30 0.37 -14.24
CA VAL A 14 21.34 0.55 -13.23
C VAL A 14 22.61 -0.24 -13.60
N ARG A 15 22.47 -1.48 -14.09
CA ARG A 15 23.64 -2.28 -14.55
C ARG A 15 24.39 -1.62 -15.70
N LYS A 16 23.67 -1.03 -16.67
CA LYS A 16 24.29 -0.29 -17.79
C LYS A 16 25.03 0.95 -17.30
N GLN A 17 24.46 1.70 -16.35
CA GLN A 17 25.11 2.88 -15.77
C GLN A 17 26.38 2.54 -14.99
N LEU A 18 26.43 1.36 -14.37
CA LEU A 18 27.60 0.86 -13.66
C LEU A 18 28.61 0.13 -14.58
N GLU A 19 28.29 -0.03 -15.86
CA GLU A 19 29.05 -0.82 -16.84
C GLU A 19 29.34 -2.25 -16.37
N LYS A 20 28.36 -2.87 -15.69
CA LYS A 20 28.47 -4.23 -15.13
C LYS A 20 27.67 -5.26 -15.93
N THR A 21 28.24 -6.44 -16.08
CA THR A 21 27.63 -7.61 -16.71
C THR A 21 27.51 -8.79 -15.73
N PHE A 22 27.00 -9.92 -16.22
CA PHE A 22 26.89 -11.14 -15.43
C PHE A 22 28.26 -11.65 -14.99
N GLY A 23 28.39 -11.98 -13.71
CA GLY A 23 29.65 -12.43 -13.10
C GLY A 23 30.48 -11.32 -12.49
N ASP A 24 30.15 -10.05 -12.72
CA ASP A 24 30.83 -8.94 -12.07
C ASP A 24 30.38 -8.75 -10.62
N GLU A 25 31.35 -8.41 -9.76
CA GLU A 25 31.09 -8.03 -8.38
C GLU A 25 30.78 -6.54 -8.25
N ILE A 26 29.91 -6.22 -7.30
CA ILE A 26 29.59 -4.86 -6.89
C ILE A 26 29.65 -4.77 -5.36
N SER A 27 30.00 -3.58 -4.86
CA SER A 27 29.87 -3.26 -3.44
C SER A 27 28.57 -2.50 -3.23
N VAL A 28 27.74 -2.94 -2.27
CA VAL A 28 26.46 -2.32 -1.93
C VAL A 28 26.50 -1.87 -0.48
N SER A 29 26.15 -0.61 -0.23
CA SER A 29 25.89 -0.09 1.12
C SER A 29 24.40 0.11 1.29
N LEU A 30 23.85 -0.35 2.42
CA LEU A 30 22.44 -0.21 2.77
C LEU A 30 22.32 0.63 4.03
N THR A 31 21.35 1.54 4.03
CA THR A 31 21.01 2.36 5.20
C THR A 31 19.51 2.25 5.44
N GLU A 32 19.11 2.21 6.71
CA GLU A 32 17.71 2.24 7.10
C GLU A 32 17.07 3.58 6.68
N ASP A 33 15.99 3.50 5.92
CA ASP A 33 15.18 4.66 5.58
C ASP A 33 14.21 4.97 6.74
N LYS A 34 14.62 5.96 7.54
CA LYS A 34 13.90 6.48 8.72
C LYS A 34 12.93 7.62 8.39
N GLU A 35 12.74 7.97 7.11
CA GLU A 35 11.79 9.00 6.74
C GLU A 35 10.37 8.61 7.14
N GLU A 36 9.66 9.57 7.72
CA GLU A 36 8.29 9.37 8.15
C GLU A 36 7.37 9.27 6.93
N ARG A 37 6.96 8.05 6.61
CA ARG A 37 6.03 7.80 5.50
C ARG A 37 4.61 8.04 5.96
N THR A 38 4.09 9.24 5.67
CA THR A 38 2.69 9.60 5.94
C THR A 38 1.82 9.35 4.71
N VAL A 39 0.56 8.98 4.94
CA VAL A 39 -0.45 8.86 3.87
C VAL A 39 -1.36 10.07 4.01
N GLU A 40 -1.46 10.88 2.97
CA GLU A 40 -2.42 11.98 2.93
C GLU A 40 -3.85 11.42 2.87
N ILE A 41 -4.68 11.76 3.85
CA ILE A 41 -6.07 11.30 3.94
C ILE A 41 -6.97 12.50 3.65
N ALA A 42 -7.85 12.36 2.66
CA ALA A 42 -8.83 13.40 2.33
C ALA A 42 -9.86 13.59 3.45
N ASP A 43 -10.38 14.81 3.60
CA ASP A 43 -11.33 15.18 4.67
C ASP A 43 -12.57 14.29 4.70
N ASP A 44 -13.10 13.92 3.53
CA ASP A 44 -14.29 13.07 3.44
C ASP A 44 -14.04 11.63 3.93
N ILE A 45 -12.79 11.17 3.94
CA ILE A 45 -12.39 9.89 4.53
C ILE A 45 -12.16 10.07 6.04
N LEU A 46 -11.60 11.20 6.47
CA LEU A 46 -11.45 11.52 7.89
C LEU A 46 -12.81 11.56 8.59
N THR A 47 -13.83 12.16 7.99
CA THR A 47 -15.21 12.17 8.52
C THR A 47 -15.72 10.76 8.79
N VAL A 48 -15.53 9.83 7.84
CA VAL A 48 -15.95 8.43 8.00
C VAL A 48 -15.18 7.74 9.14
N PHE A 49 -13.91 8.08 9.35
CA PHE A 49 -13.14 7.61 10.51
C PHE A 49 -13.59 8.24 11.83
N HIS A 50 -14.02 9.50 11.84
CA HIS A 50 -14.58 10.15 13.03
C HIS A 50 -15.86 9.46 13.50
N GLU A 51 -16.69 9.01 12.56
CA GLU A 51 -17.89 8.22 12.85
C GLU A 51 -17.56 6.77 13.29
N ASN A 52 -16.35 6.28 13.00
CA ASN A 52 -15.92 4.90 13.25
C ASN A 52 -14.56 4.84 13.96
N PRO A 53 -14.47 5.28 15.24
CA PRO A 53 -13.20 5.44 15.95
C PRO A 53 -12.43 4.12 16.18
N GLU A 54 -13.13 3.00 16.30
CA GLU A 54 -12.50 1.67 16.39
C GLU A 54 -11.74 1.33 15.10
N ALA A 55 -12.37 1.55 13.95
CA ALA A 55 -11.73 1.34 12.65
C ALA A 55 -10.54 2.28 12.46
N LYS A 56 -10.64 3.55 12.91
CA LYS A 56 -9.51 4.49 12.88
C LYS A 56 -8.31 3.98 13.70
N THR A 57 -8.57 3.46 14.89
CA THR A 57 -7.51 2.91 15.77
C THR A 57 -6.81 1.71 15.12
N LEU A 58 -7.57 0.82 14.49
CA LEU A 58 -7.01 -0.33 13.76
C LEU A 58 -6.22 0.12 12.53
N PHE A 59 -6.75 1.08 11.77
CA PHE A 59 -6.08 1.68 10.62
C PHE A 59 -4.75 2.32 11.01
N ASP A 60 -4.70 3.07 12.11
CA ASP A 60 -3.49 3.74 12.58
C ASP A 60 -2.36 2.78 12.96
N LYS A 61 -2.70 1.56 13.38
CA LYS A 61 -1.75 0.48 13.68
C LYS A 61 -1.24 -0.24 12.43
N MET A 62 -1.82 -0.01 11.26
CA MET A 62 -1.39 -0.66 10.02
C MET A 62 -0.07 -0.10 9.50
N SER A 63 0.67 -0.92 8.74
CA SER A 63 1.87 -0.46 8.02
C SER A 63 1.51 0.60 6.98
N TYR A 64 2.49 1.44 6.63
CA TYR A 64 2.35 2.47 5.60
C TYR A 64 1.75 1.92 4.29
N THR A 65 2.24 0.76 3.81
CA THR A 65 1.76 0.15 2.57
C THR A 65 0.26 -0.17 2.61
N HIS A 66 -0.22 -0.71 3.73
CA HIS A 66 -1.64 -1.04 3.90
C HIS A 66 -2.50 0.22 3.98
N LYS A 67 -2.07 1.23 4.74
CA LYS A 67 -2.74 2.54 4.80
C LYS A 67 -2.83 3.17 3.40
N LYS A 68 -1.71 3.21 2.69
CA LYS A 68 -1.61 3.77 1.32
C LYS A 68 -2.53 3.03 0.35
N GLU A 69 -2.62 1.72 0.46
CA GLU A 69 -3.46 0.89 -0.42
C GLU A 69 -4.95 1.24 -0.28
N TYR A 70 -5.47 1.35 0.95
CA TYR A 70 -6.86 1.73 1.18
C TYR A 70 -7.18 3.13 0.66
N ILE A 71 -6.33 4.11 1.00
CA ILE A 71 -6.55 5.50 0.59
C ILE A 71 -6.46 5.65 -0.93
N ARG A 72 -5.45 5.03 -1.56
CA ARG A 72 -5.34 5.00 -3.01
C ARG A 72 -6.58 4.37 -3.66
N TRP A 73 -7.06 3.25 -3.14
CA TRP A 73 -8.24 2.58 -3.67
C TRP A 73 -9.49 3.47 -3.61
N ILE A 74 -9.70 4.23 -2.54
CA ILE A 74 -10.81 5.19 -2.48
C ILE A 74 -10.60 6.34 -3.47
N ASN A 75 -9.38 6.86 -3.59
CA ASN A 75 -9.03 7.97 -4.49
C ASN A 75 -9.10 7.61 -5.99
N GLU A 76 -8.87 6.36 -6.36
CA GLU A 76 -9.01 5.88 -7.74
C GLU A 76 -10.48 5.78 -8.21
N ALA A 77 -11.46 5.95 -7.30
CA ALA A 77 -12.87 5.90 -7.66
C ALA A 77 -13.30 7.17 -8.44
N LYS A 78 -13.58 7.02 -9.74
CA LYS A 78 -14.02 8.12 -10.60
C LYS A 78 -15.48 8.55 -10.38
N LYS A 79 -16.34 7.62 -9.94
CA LYS A 79 -17.76 7.88 -9.68
C LYS A 79 -17.97 8.18 -8.20
N PRO A 80 -18.71 9.24 -7.83
CA PRO A 80 -18.99 9.57 -6.43
C PRO A 80 -19.61 8.41 -5.65
N GLU A 81 -20.59 7.72 -6.23
CA GLU A 81 -21.23 6.54 -5.63
C GLU A 81 -20.21 5.43 -5.31
N THR A 82 -19.27 5.16 -6.21
CA THR A 82 -18.22 4.18 -5.97
C THR A 82 -17.29 4.62 -4.85
N ARG A 83 -17.00 5.92 -4.73
CA ARG A 83 -16.17 6.45 -3.63
C ARG A 83 -16.86 6.23 -2.29
N GLU A 84 -18.15 6.58 -2.17
CA GLU A 84 -18.94 6.36 -0.96
C GLU A 84 -18.99 4.88 -0.57
N ASN A 85 -19.29 4.00 -1.53
CA ASN A 85 -19.32 2.56 -1.30
C ASN A 85 -17.97 2.02 -0.82
N ARG A 86 -16.85 2.53 -1.37
CA ARG A 86 -15.50 2.15 -0.94
C ARG A 86 -15.17 2.64 0.47
N LYS A 87 -15.61 3.84 0.87
CA LYS A 87 -15.42 4.34 2.24
C LYS A 87 -16.12 3.43 3.25
N SER A 88 -17.40 3.12 3.04
CA SER A 88 -18.14 2.19 3.91
C SER A 88 -17.51 0.81 3.93
N LYS A 89 -17.07 0.30 2.76
CA LYS A 89 -16.43 -1.00 2.66
C LYS A 89 -15.07 -1.05 3.36
N MET A 90 -14.29 0.03 3.28
CA MET A 90 -13.01 0.15 3.98
C MET A 90 -13.21 -0.03 5.48
N ILE A 91 -14.19 0.65 6.09
CA ILE A 91 -14.48 0.53 7.53
C ILE A 91 -14.80 -0.92 7.90
N GLN A 92 -15.73 -1.56 7.17
CA GLN A 92 -16.06 -2.97 7.38
C GLN A 92 -14.81 -3.86 7.31
N MET A 93 -13.99 -3.70 6.28
CA MET A 93 -12.79 -4.51 6.09
C MET A 93 -11.75 -4.33 7.20
N ILE A 94 -11.58 -3.11 7.68
CA ILE A 94 -10.66 -2.80 8.78
C ILE A 94 -11.14 -3.47 10.07
N LEU A 95 -12.44 -3.39 10.37
CA LEU A 95 -13.05 -4.05 11.54
C LEU A 95 -12.96 -5.58 11.46
N GLU A 96 -13.04 -6.14 10.24
CA GLU A 96 -12.79 -7.57 9.98
C GLU A 96 -11.29 -7.95 10.08
N GLY A 97 -10.39 -7.02 10.40
CA GLY A 97 -8.96 -7.26 10.53
C GLY A 97 -8.22 -7.44 9.20
N LYS A 98 -8.82 -7.05 8.07
CA LYS A 98 -8.16 -7.11 6.77
C LYS A 98 -7.08 -6.02 6.68
N LYS A 99 -5.94 -6.40 6.10
CA LYS A 99 -4.76 -5.55 5.99
C LYS A 99 -4.63 -4.86 4.62
N GLY A 100 -5.62 -4.98 3.74
CA GLY A 100 -5.53 -4.42 2.38
C GLY A 100 -6.72 -4.82 1.51
N VAL A 101 -6.76 -4.24 0.31
CA VAL A 101 -7.84 -4.32 -0.69
C VAL A 101 -7.59 -5.43 -1.72
N GLN A 102 -6.33 -5.83 -1.92
CA GLN A 102 -5.86 -6.76 -2.96
C GLN A 102 -6.54 -8.15 -3.01
N LYS A 103 -7.37 -8.53 -2.04
CA LYS A 103 -8.14 -9.79 -2.08
C LYS A 103 -9.45 -9.73 -2.90
N PHE A 104 -9.75 -8.62 -3.57
CA PHE A 104 -10.99 -8.48 -4.39
C PHE A 104 -10.75 -8.40 -5.92
N HIS A 105 -9.64 -8.94 -6.43
CA HIS A 105 -9.40 -9.02 -7.88
C HIS A 105 -10.29 -10.05 -8.62
N GLN A 106 -11.31 -10.62 -7.96
CA GLN A 106 -12.34 -11.44 -8.61
C GLN A 106 -13.74 -10.99 -8.17
N GLN A 107 -14.43 -10.33 -9.10
CA GLN A 107 -15.86 -10.48 -9.47
C GLN A 107 -16.47 -9.11 -9.81
N SER A 108 -16.61 -8.82 -11.11
CA SER A 108 -17.71 -8.03 -11.70
C SER A 108 -17.53 -7.98 -13.23
N SER A 109 -17.65 -9.15 -13.88
CA SER A 109 -18.19 -9.18 -15.24
C SER A 109 -19.69 -9.37 -15.06
N LEU A 110 -20.44 -8.33 -15.39
CA LEU A 110 -21.79 -8.49 -15.92
C LEU A 110 -21.70 -9.12 -17.31
#